data_AF-A0A397E456-F1
#
_entry.id   AF-A0A397E456-F1
#
_cell.length_a   1.000
_cell.length_b   1.000
_cell.length_c   1.000
_cell.angle_alpha   90.00
_cell.angle_beta   90.00
_cell.angle_gamma   90.00
#
_symmetry.space_group_name_H-M   'P 1'
#
loop_
_entity.id
_entity.type
_entity.pdbx_description
1 polymer ?
#
loop_
_entity_poly.entity_id
_entity_poly.type
_entity_poly.pdbx_seq_one_letter_code
_entity_poly.pdbx_strand_id
1 'polypeptide(L)'
;MQTFDQQRRNDDIATDRVMVENFFGRLKTLWAVCGDIYRWNRKNYDAFFQTCVAVTNVHIRFNPLRDEDGDANMQYINRLRTIGSKKIRDKKKSQHKYREKRKTRLTFFLASESTLAGKAYDSETEMGSDSDDDGATSQLF
;
A
#
# COMPACT_ATOMS: atom_id res chain seq x y z
N MET A 1 -17.73 -32.62 -1.98
CA MET A 1 -16.99 -33.75 -1.37
C MET A 1 -15.58 -33.72 -1.96
N GLN A 2 -14.56 -33.35 -1.17
CA GLN A 2 -13.18 -33.41 -1.65
C GLN A 2 -12.73 -34.87 -1.70
N THR A 3 -12.05 -35.27 -2.77
CA THR A 3 -11.49 -36.62 -2.93
C THR A 3 -10.39 -36.85 -1.89
N PHE A 4 -10.23 -38.08 -1.38
CA PHE A 4 -9.21 -38.41 -0.36
C PHE A 4 -7.78 -37.98 -0.76
N ASP A 5 -7.44 -38.11 -2.05
CA ASP A 5 -6.16 -37.65 -2.59
C ASP A 5 -6.01 -36.12 -2.60
N GLN A 6 -7.11 -35.39 -2.72
CA GLN A 6 -7.10 -33.94 -2.61
C GLN A 6 -6.82 -33.51 -1.17
N GLN A 7 -7.41 -34.21 -0.19
CA GLN A 7 -7.20 -33.91 1.22
C GLN A 7 -5.74 -34.15 1.62
N ARG A 8 -5.17 -35.31 1.26
CA ARG A 8 -3.75 -35.60 1.53
C ARG A 8 -2.81 -34.55 0.96
N ARG A 9 -3.00 -34.17 -0.30
CA ARG A 9 -2.18 -33.11 -0.93
C ARG A 9 -2.31 -31.78 -0.20
N ASN A 10 -3.51 -31.42 0.24
CA ASN A 10 -3.73 -30.18 0.99
C ASN A 10 -3.02 -30.22 2.35
N ASP A 11 -3.04 -31.37 3.04
CA ASP A 11 -2.40 -31.57 4.34
C ASP A 11 -0.87 -31.51 4.24
N ASP A 12 -0.28 -32.11 3.20
CA ASP A 12 1.16 -32.01 2.91
C ASP A 12 1.58 -30.54 2.66
N ILE A 13 0.83 -29.84 1.81
CA ILE A 13 1.06 -28.41 1.50
C ILE A 13 0.91 -27.55 2.77
N ALA A 14 -0.09 -27.85 3.60
CA ALA A 14 -0.31 -27.11 4.85
C ALA A 14 0.84 -27.32 5.83
N THR A 15 1.37 -28.53 5.92
CA THR A 15 2.51 -28.86 6.80
C THR A 15 3.78 -28.13 6.38
N ASP A 16 4.14 -28.18 5.10
CA ASP A 16 5.30 -27.46 4.56
C ASP A 16 5.17 -25.95 4.77
N ARG A 17 3.95 -25.42 4.59
CA ARG A 17 3.66 -24.01 4.80
C ARG A 17 3.95 -23.57 6.23
N VAL A 18 3.54 -24.35 7.24
CA VAL A 18 3.81 -24.03 8.65
C VAL A 18 5.31 -23.94 8.92
N MET A 19 6.08 -24.90 8.39
CA MET A 19 7.54 -24.89 8.53
C MET A 19 8.19 -23.64 7.92
N VAL A 20 7.73 -23.25 6.72
CA VAL A 20 8.21 -22.04 6.04
C VAL A 20 7.85 -20.77 6.80
N GLU A 21 6.61 -20.66 7.28
CA GLU A 21 6.15 -19.49 8.04
C GLU A 21 6.93 -19.33 9.35
N ASN A 22 7.14 -20.42 10.09
CA ASN A 22 7.94 -20.41 11.31
C ASN A 22 9.41 -20.07 11.01
N PHE A 23 10.00 -20.62 9.94
CA PHE A 23 11.36 -20.25 9.53
C PHE A 23 11.51 -18.75 9.29
N PHE A 24 10.59 -18.15 8.52
CA PHE A 24 10.62 -16.72 8.24
C PHE A 24 10.36 -15.87 9.48
N GLY A 25 9.51 -16.35 10.39
CA GLY A 25 9.31 -15.76 11.71
C GLY A 25 10.62 -15.63 12.48
N ARG A 26 11.32 -16.75 12.66
CA ARG A 26 12.63 -16.79 13.32
C ARG A 26 13.66 -15.88 12.62
N LEU A 27 13.75 -15.96 11.30
CA LEU A 27 14.68 -15.16 10.49
C LEU A 27 14.47 -13.65 10.74
N LYS A 28 13.23 -13.17 10.74
CA LYS A 28 12.93 -11.75 10.91
C LYS A 28 13.08 -11.27 12.35
N THR A 29 12.87 -12.15 13.33
CA THR A 29 13.11 -11.86 14.75
C THR A 29 14.61 -11.77 15.06
N LEU A 30 15.43 -12.64 14.46
CA LEU A 30 16.89 -12.64 14.67
C LEU A 30 17.58 -11.51 13.90
N TRP A 31 17.10 -11.18 12.69
CA TRP A 31 17.84 -10.31 11.77
C TRP A 31 16.99 -9.13 11.29
N ALA A 32 17.26 -7.95 11.84
CA ALA A 32 16.61 -6.70 11.42
C ALA A 32 16.76 -6.41 9.91
N VAL A 33 17.89 -6.84 9.31
CA VAL A 33 18.12 -6.70 7.86
C VAL A 33 17.07 -7.45 7.03
N CYS A 34 16.50 -8.54 7.55
CA CYS A 34 15.45 -9.33 6.91
C CYS A 34 14.03 -8.89 7.36
N GLY A 35 13.91 -8.24 8.51
CA GLY A 35 12.65 -7.80 9.12
C GLY A 35 12.24 -6.35 8.82
N ASP A 36 13.09 -5.54 8.22
CA ASP A 36 12.82 -4.13 7.91
C ASP A 36 13.24 -3.73 6.50
N ILE A 37 12.93 -2.48 6.13
CA ILE A 37 13.34 -1.92 4.85
C ILE A 37 14.86 -1.75 4.83
N TYR A 38 15.52 -2.55 4.00
CA TYR A 38 16.94 -2.42 3.74
C TYR A 38 17.28 -1.09 3.02
N ARG A 39 18.12 -0.26 3.64
CA ARG A 39 18.44 1.11 3.16
C ARG A 39 19.76 1.21 2.38
N TRP A 40 20.60 0.19 2.44
CA TRP A 40 21.93 0.22 1.82
C TRP A 40 21.92 -0.27 0.37
N ASN A 41 23.11 -0.48 -0.19
CA ASN A 41 23.29 -0.92 -1.56
C ASN A 41 22.67 -2.31 -1.77
N ARG A 42 21.69 -2.36 -2.68
CA ARG A 42 20.96 -3.59 -3.07
C ARG A 42 21.90 -4.69 -3.55
N LYS A 43 23.03 -4.36 -4.20
CA LYS A 43 24.01 -5.34 -4.69
C LYS A 43 24.57 -6.24 -3.58
N ASN A 44 24.60 -5.74 -2.34
CA ASN A 44 25.13 -6.49 -1.19
C ASN A 44 24.05 -7.24 -0.42
N TYR A 45 22.77 -6.98 -0.70
CA TYR A 45 21.67 -7.54 0.09
C TYR A 45 21.63 -9.05 0.00
N ASP A 46 21.86 -9.62 -1.18
CA ASP A 46 21.79 -11.08 -1.38
C ASP A 46 22.82 -11.81 -0.51
N ALA A 47 24.05 -11.28 -0.40
CA ALA A 47 25.09 -11.84 0.47
C ALA A 47 24.69 -11.79 1.95
N PHE A 48 24.12 -10.66 2.40
CA PHE A 48 23.63 -10.53 3.79
C PHE A 48 22.44 -11.47 4.05
N PHE A 49 21.50 -11.55 3.12
CA PHE A 49 20.33 -12.42 3.25
C PHE A 49 20.71 -13.89 3.29
N GLN A 50 21.59 -14.34 2.38
CA GLN A 50 22.11 -15.71 2.38
C GLN A 50 22.85 -16.04 3.68
N THR A 51 23.64 -15.10 4.22
CA THR A 51 24.31 -15.26 5.51
C THR A 51 23.29 -15.40 6.65
N CYS A 52 22.26 -14.55 6.69
CA CYS A 52 21.20 -14.64 7.70
C CYS A 52 20.47 -15.98 7.63
N VAL A 53 20.17 -16.48 6.42
CA VAL A 53 19.54 -17.79 6.21
C VAL A 53 20.46 -18.91 6.71
N ALA A 54 21.75 -18.90 6.35
CA ALA A 54 22.70 -19.92 6.76
C ALA A 54 22.86 -19.96 8.29
N VAL A 55 23.00 -18.80 8.94
CA VAL A 55 23.12 -18.74 10.41
C VAL A 55 21.80 -19.14 11.08
N THR A 56 20.64 -18.80 10.50
CA THR A 56 19.34 -19.24 11.01
C THR A 56 19.18 -20.75 10.94
N ASN A 57 19.65 -21.40 9.86
CA ASN A 57 19.66 -22.86 9.75
C ASN A 57 20.51 -23.51 10.86
N VAL A 58 21.69 -22.94 11.16
CA VAL A 58 22.52 -23.39 12.28
C VAL A 58 21.79 -23.19 13.61
N HIS A 59 21.18 -22.03 13.82
CA HIS A 59 20.42 -21.74 15.02
C HIS A 59 19.25 -22.72 15.23
N ILE A 60 18.54 -23.10 14.16
CA ILE A 60 17.42 -24.07 14.23
C ILE A 60 17.90 -25.45 14.66
N ARG A 61 19.12 -25.85 14.30
CA ARG A 61 19.70 -27.13 14.75
C ARG A 61 19.86 -27.20 16.27
N PHE A 62 20.11 -26.06 16.92
CA PHE A 62 20.27 -25.98 18.38
C PHE A 62 18.98 -25.56 19.10
N ASN A 63 18.09 -24.83 18.42
CA ASN A 63 16.82 -24.37 18.95
C ASN A 63 15.73 -24.56 17.88
N PRO A 64 15.04 -25.72 17.89
CA PRO A 64 14.00 -26.05 16.90
C PRO A 64 12.96 -24.95 16.70
N LEU A 65 12.30 -24.98 15.54
CA LEU A 65 11.21 -24.06 15.25
C LEU A 65 10.03 -24.32 16.19
N ARG A 66 9.36 -23.24 16.59
CA ARG A 66 8.23 -23.28 17.52
C ARG A 66 7.06 -22.46 16.97
N ASP A 67 5.88 -22.62 17.57
CA ASP A 67 4.67 -21.92 17.14
C ASP A 67 4.79 -20.39 17.30
N GLU A 68 5.56 -19.92 18.29
CA GLU A 68 5.77 -18.48 18.49
C GLU A 68 6.52 -17.83 17.31
N ASP A 69 7.28 -18.61 16.53
CA ASP A 69 7.89 -18.12 15.31
C ASP A 69 6.82 -17.80 14.24
N GLY A 70 5.80 -18.64 14.12
CA GLY A 70 4.65 -18.42 13.25
C GLY A 70 3.90 -17.14 13.64
N ASP A 71 3.69 -16.93 14.94
CA ASP A 71 3.08 -15.70 15.47
C ASP A 71 3.91 -14.46 15.12
N ALA A 72 5.25 -14.54 15.25
CA ALA A 72 6.14 -13.44 14.87
C ALA A 72 6.02 -13.13 13.36
N ASN A 73 5.93 -14.16 12.51
CA ASN A 73 5.72 -13.98 11.07
C ASN A 73 4.37 -13.31 10.78
N MET A 74 3.31 -13.74 11.45
CA MET A 74 1.96 -13.18 11.30
C MET A 74 1.91 -11.70 11.74
N GLN A 75 2.51 -11.37 12.88
CA GLN A 75 2.64 -9.97 13.33
C GLN A 75 3.38 -9.12 12.30
N TYR A 76 4.46 -9.64 11.73
CA TYR A 76 5.20 -8.97 10.66
C TYR A 76 4.32 -8.70 9.42
N ILE A 77 3.58 -9.69 8.93
CA ILE A 77 2.68 -9.53 7.78
C ILE A 77 1.58 -8.49 8.09
N ASN A 78 1.02 -8.50 9.29
CA ASN A 78 0.02 -7.52 9.71
C ASN A 78 0.58 -6.09 9.77
N ARG A 79 1.82 -5.94 10.25
CA ARG A 79 2.56 -4.66 10.19
C ARG A 79 2.72 -4.18 8.76
N LEU A 80 3.14 -5.05 7.83
CA LEU A 80 3.30 -4.70 6.41
C LEU A 80 1.98 -4.25 5.77
N ARG A 81 0.88 -4.97 6.03
CA ARG A 81 -0.47 -4.58 5.57
C ARG A 81 -0.85 -3.20 6.10
N THR A 82 -0.60 -2.94 7.38
CA THR A 82 -0.87 -1.65 8.01
C THR A 82 -0.07 -0.51 7.37
N ILE A 83 1.22 -0.71 7.12
CA ILE A 83 2.09 0.26 6.42
C ILE A 83 1.58 0.51 4.99
N GLY A 84 1.23 -0.54 4.26
CA GLY A 84 0.67 -0.44 2.90
C GLY A 84 -0.60 0.40 2.86
N SER A 85 -1.57 0.08 3.74
CA SER A 85 -2.82 0.82 3.87
C SER A 85 -2.60 2.29 4.25
N LYS A 86 -1.67 2.57 5.18
CA LYS A 86 -1.29 3.93 5.55
C LYS A 86 -0.72 4.71 4.36
N LYS A 87 0.20 4.11 3.60
CA LYS A 87 0.82 4.73 2.42
C LYS A 87 -0.22 5.10 1.34
N ILE A 88 -1.19 4.21 1.09
CA ILE A 88 -2.28 4.47 0.14
C ILE A 88 -3.15 5.63 0.62
N ARG A 89 -3.54 5.64 1.90
CA ARG A 89 -4.35 6.70 2.50
C ARG A 89 -3.63 8.06 2.44
N ASP A 90 -2.35 8.10 2.78
CA ASP A 90 -1.57 9.33 2.78
C ASP A 90 -1.38 9.89 1.35
N LYS A 91 -1.21 9.00 0.36
CA LYS A 91 -1.22 9.39 -1.07
C LYS A 91 -2.56 10.01 -1.47
N LYS A 92 -3.69 9.40 -1.10
CA LYS A 92 -5.04 9.93 -1.40
C LYS A 92 -5.26 11.30 -0.76
N LYS A 93 -4.87 11.48 0.51
CA LYS A 93 -4.96 12.77 1.22
C LYS A 93 -4.13 13.87 0.52
N SER A 94 -2.89 13.57 0.16
CA SER A 94 -2.02 14.51 -0.55
C SER A 94 -2.59 14.91 -1.91
N GLN A 95 -3.13 13.95 -2.67
CA GLN A 95 -3.76 14.22 -3.96
C GLN A 95 -5.04 15.07 -3.82
N HIS A 96 -5.88 14.78 -2.82
CA HIS A 96 -7.07 15.58 -2.55
C HIS A 96 -6.69 17.02 -2.19
N LYS A 97 -5.75 17.21 -1.25
CA LYS A 97 -5.23 18.53 -0.89
C LYS A 97 -4.65 19.28 -2.09
N TYR A 98 -3.93 18.60 -2.97
CA TYR A 98 -3.40 19.19 -4.20
C TYR A 98 -4.53 19.65 -5.15
N ARG A 99 -5.56 18.83 -5.35
CA ARG A 99 -6.72 19.17 -6.20
C ARG A 99 -7.48 20.37 -5.66
N GLU A 100 -7.76 20.40 -4.36
CA GLU A 100 -8.46 21.53 -3.74
C GLU A 100 -7.65 22.82 -3.86
N LYS A 101 -6.35 22.80 -3.56
CA LYS A 101 -5.49 23.96 -3.78
C LYS A 101 -5.45 24.41 -5.24
N ARG A 102 -5.48 23.48 -6.21
CA ARG A 102 -5.51 23.81 -7.64
C ARG A 102 -6.85 24.45 -8.03
N LYS A 103 -7.97 23.93 -7.54
CA LYS A 103 -9.30 24.52 -7.75
C LYS A 103 -9.34 25.95 -7.23
N THR A 104 -8.91 26.20 -5.99
CA THR A 104 -8.90 27.56 -5.41
C THR A 104 -8.07 28.55 -6.22
N ARG A 105 -6.90 28.12 -6.74
CA ARG A 105 -6.07 28.98 -7.60
C ARG A 105 -6.76 29.28 -8.92
N LEU A 106 -7.41 28.29 -9.52
CA LEU A 106 -8.14 28.45 -10.77
C LEU A 106 -9.37 29.35 -10.60
N THR A 107 -10.15 29.14 -9.54
CA THR A 107 -11.33 29.97 -9.23
C THR A 107 -10.93 31.41 -8.96
N PHE A 108 -9.83 31.64 -8.23
CA PHE A 108 -9.31 32.99 -8.02
C PHE A 108 -8.87 33.66 -9.33
N PHE A 109 -8.17 32.92 -10.19
CA PHE A 109 -7.75 33.43 -11.51
C PHE A 109 -8.96 33.81 -12.38
N LEU A 110 -9.96 32.93 -12.48
CA LEU A 110 -11.19 33.19 -13.22
C LEU A 110 -11.97 34.38 -12.65
N ALA A 111 -12.07 34.50 -11.32
CA ALA A 111 -12.69 35.66 -10.68
C ALA A 111 -11.93 36.96 -10.99
N SER A 112 -10.60 36.93 -11.02
CA SER A 112 -9.79 38.10 -11.37
C SER A 112 -9.97 38.51 -12.84
N GLU A 113 -10.02 37.55 -13.77
CA GLU A 113 -10.33 37.81 -15.18
C GLU A 113 -11.74 38.37 -15.36
N SER A 114 -12.75 37.84 -14.64
CA SER A 114 -14.10 38.42 -14.65
C SER A 114 -14.15 39.84 -14.10
N THR A 115 -13.34 40.20 -13.10
CA THR A 115 -13.30 41.59 -12.60
C THR A 115 -12.59 42.56 -13.56
N LEU A 116 -11.61 42.07 -14.33
CA LEU A 116 -10.94 42.85 -15.37
C LEU A 116 -11.81 42.99 -16.62
N ALA A 117 -12.49 41.91 -17.02
CA ALA A 117 -13.54 41.95 -18.04
C ALA A 117 -14.68 42.86 -17.61
N GLY A 118 -15.07 42.82 -16.32
CA GLY A 118 -16.05 43.71 -15.67
C GLY A 118 -15.74 45.19 -15.71
N LYS A 119 -14.46 45.55 -15.76
CA LYS A 119 -14.04 46.94 -15.99
C LYS A 119 -13.99 47.30 -17.48
N ALA A 120 -13.97 46.32 -18.38
CA ALA A 120 -14.00 46.53 -19.82
C ALA A 120 -15.41 46.46 -20.42
N TYR A 121 -16.39 45.84 -19.73
CA TYR A 121 -17.78 45.71 -20.19
C TYR A 121 -18.79 46.67 -19.54
N ASP A 122 -18.36 47.68 -18.77
CA ASP A 122 -19.26 48.77 -18.31
C ASP A 122 -19.61 49.76 -19.45
N SER A 123 -19.74 49.24 -20.66
CA SER A 123 -20.42 49.85 -21.79
C SER A 123 -21.38 48.81 -22.36
N GLU A 124 -22.57 48.79 -21.76
CA GLU A 124 -23.86 48.34 -22.30
C GLU A 124 -23.86 47.10 -23.21
N THR A 125 -24.38 45.98 -22.71
CA THR A 125 -25.48 45.27 -23.40
C THR A 125 -26.15 44.23 -22.48
N GLU A 126 -27.44 44.42 -22.24
CA GLU A 126 -28.37 43.35 -21.84
C GLU A 126 -28.42 42.26 -22.93
N MET A 127 -28.57 41.00 -22.54
CA MET A 127 -29.55 40.03 -23.06
C MET A 127 -29.23 38.64 -22.48
N GLY A 128 -30.25 37.99 -21.91
CA GLY A 128 -30.11 36.82 -21.04
C GLY A 128 -30.19 35.46 -21.75
N SER A 129 -30.23 34.41 -20.94
CA SER A 129 -31.22 33.31 -20.98
C SER A 129 -30.72 32.13 -20.14
N ASP A 130 -31.62 31.63 -19.30
CA ASP A 130 -31.63 30.33 -18.65
C ASP A 130 -31.17 29.17 -19.54
N SER A 131 -30.49 28.18 -18.94
CA SER A 131 -30.95 26.79 -18.97
C SER A 131 -30.26 25.98 -17.87
N ASP A 132 -31.05 25.53 -16.90
CA ASP A 132 -30.78 24.32 -16.13
C ASP A 132 -30.79 23.12 -17.10
N ASP A 133 -29.81 22.22 -17.00
CA ASP A 133 -29.94 20.86 -17.51
C ASP A 133 -29.37 19.85 -16.51
N ASP A 134 -30.30 19.06 -15.97
CA ASP A 134 -30.10 17.91 -15.10
C ASP A 134 -29.53 16.75 -15.91
N GLY A 135 -28.38 16.23 -15.47
CA GLY A 135 -27.74 15.07 -16.09
C GLY A 135 -27.22 14.08 -15.05
N ALA A 136 -28.11 13.53 -14.24
CA ALA A 136 -27.82 12.40 -13.39
C ALA A 136 -27.56 11.12 -14.21
N THR A 137 -26.62 10.30 -13.71
CA THR A 137 -26.39 8.86 -14.03
C THR A 137 -25.83 8.55 -15.43
N SER A 138 -24.86 7.65 -15.63
CA SER A 138 -24.64 6.36 -14.99
C SER A 138 -23.24 5.80 -15.31
N GLN A 139 -22.71 5.04 -14.35
CA GLN A 139 -22.01 3.74 -14.50
C GLN A 139 -20.85 3.62 -15.48
N LEU A 140 -19.64 3.37 -14.96
CA LEU A 140 -18.71 2.44 -15.59
C LEU A 140 -18.03 1.57 -14.52
N PHE A 141 -18.19 0.27 -14.75
CA PHE A 141 -17.59 -0.94 -14.17
C PHE A 141 -16.31 -0.80 -13.32
#